data_AF-A0A3B5LB54-F1
#
_entry.id   AF-A0A3B5LB54-F1
#
_cell.length_a   1.000
_cell.length_b   1.000
_cell.length_c   1.000
_cell.angle_alpha   90.00
_cell.angle_beta   90.00
_cell.angle_gamma   90.00
#
_symmetry.space_group_name_H-M   'P 1'
#
loop_
_entity.id
_entity.type
_entity.pdbx_description
1 polymer ?
#
loop_
_entity_poly.entity_id
_entity_poly.type
_entity_poly.pdbx_seq_one_letter_code
_entity_poly.pdbx_strand_id
1 'polypeptide(L)'
;MSSDAEPDPKMPVNPPPPEVTDPNKPGRRTNQLQYMEKVVVKALWRHQFAWPFYQPVDAVSLGLPDYHKIITSPMDLGTIKKRLENNYYWSSSECLQDFNTMFTNCYIYNKVRSFLV
;
A
#
# COMPACT_ATOMS: atom_id res chain seq x y z
N MET A 1 14.94 -2.39 38.16
CA MET A 1 13.57 -1.91 37.92
C MET A 1 13.54 -1.39 36.50
N SER A 2 13.23 -2.28 35.55
CA SER A 2 13.05 -1.92 34.14
C SER A 2 11.67 -1.30 34.01
N SER A 3 11.61 -0.04 33.62
CA SER A 3 10.36 0.65 33.31
C SER A 3 9.84 0.13 31.97
N ASP A 4 8.90 -0.80 32.02
CA ASP A 4 7.97 -1.03 30.91
C ASP A 4 7.15 0.26 30.75
N ALA A 5 7.58 1.11 29.82
CA ALA A 5 6.80 2.26 29.41
C ALA A 5 5.64 1.74 28.56
N GLU A 6 4.44 1.67 29.14
CA GLU A 6 3.21 1.54 28.35
C GLU A 6 3.17 2.68 27.31
N PRO A 7 2.85 2.38 26.03
CA PRO A 7 2.70 3.44 25.03
C PRO A 7 1.52 4.34 25.41
N ASP A 8 1.75 5.65 25.42
CA ASP A 8 0.72 6.67 25.63
C ASP A 8 -0.49 6.44 24.68
N PRO A 9 -1.74 6.29 25.18
CA PRO A 9 -2.93 5.89 24.41
C PRO A 9 -3.33 6.79 23.23
N LYS A 10 -2.60 7.88 22.95
CA LYS A 10 -2.96 8.89 21.94
C LYS A 10 -1.98 9.01 20.78
N MET A 11 -0.91 8.21 20.73
CA MET A 11 0.00 8.27 19.60
C MET A 11 -0.64 7.62 18.36
N PRO A 12 -0.62 8.29 17.19
CA PRO A 12 -1.01 7.65 15.94
C PRO A 12 -0.12 6.42 15.73
N VAL A 13 -0.72 5.25 15.47
CA VAL A 13 0.02 4.03 15.14
C VAL A 13 -0.26 3.69 13.68
N ASN A 14 0.76 3.30 12.93
CA ASN A 14 0.56 2.79 11.57
C ASN A 14 -0.18 1.44 11.64
N PRO A 15 -1.20 1.21 10.80
CA PRO A 15 -1.83 -0.09 10.70
C PRO A 15 -0.83 -1.14 10.19
N PRO A 16 -1.10 -2.43 10.41
CA PRO A 16 -0.31 -3.48 9.80
C PRO A 16 -0.32 -3.33 8.26
N PRO A 17 0.78 -3.69 7.57
CA PRO A 17 0.81 -3.69 6.11
C PRO A 17 -0.29 -4.57 5.52
N PRO A 18 -0.77 -4.29 4.29
CA PRO A 18 -1.76 -5.15 3.66
C PRO A 18 -1.22 -6.57 3.46
N GLU A 19 -2.09 -7.56 3.62
CA GLU A 19 -1.75 -8.97 3.49
C GLU A 19 -1.20 -9.30 2.09
N VAL A 20 -0.15 -10.12 2.00
CA VAL A 20 0.50 -10.51 0.73
C VAL A 20 0.41 -12.00 0.42
N THR A 21 -0.17 -12.79 1.31
CA THR A 21 -0.37 -14.25 1.22
C THR A 21 -1.61 -14.59 2.02
N ASP A 22 -2.51 -15.42 1.48
CA ASP A 22 -3.68 -15.92 2.23
C ASP A 22 -3.79 -17.45 1.99
N PRO A 23 -3.65 -18.29 3.04
CA PRO A 23 -3.75 -19.75 2.90
C PRO A 23 -5.12 -20.25 2.43
N ASN A 24 -6.18 -19.48 2.66
CA ASN A 24 -7.56 -19.84 2.31
C ASN A 24 -7.95 -19.34 0.93
N LYS A 25 -7.18 -18.42 0.34
CA LYS A 25 -7.41 -17.90 -1.00
C LYS A 25 -6.51 -18.61 -2.01
N PRO A 26 -7.07 -19.42 -2.93
CA PRO A 26 -6.26 -20.01 -3.98
C PRO A 26 -5.72 -18.89 -4.87
N GLY A 27 -4.39 -18.83 -4.97
CA GLY A 27 -3.69 -17.94 -5.88
C GLY A 27 -3.76 -18.42 -7.33
N ARG A 28 -3.50 -17.52 -8.30
CA ARG A 28 -3.44 -17.90 -9.72
C ARG A 28 -2.27 -17.23 -10.43
N ARG A 29 -1.70 -17.95 -11.40
CA ARG A 29 -0.71 -17.43 -12.33
C ARG A 29 -1.27 -17.44 -13.74
N THR A 30 -1.47 -16.26 -14.32
CA THR A 30 -1.99 -16.08 -15.69
C THR A 30 -1.01 -15.25 -16.53
N ASN A 31 -1.14 -15.27 -17.86
CA ASN A 31 -0.36 -14.42 -18.75
C ASN A 31 -0.54 -12.92 -18.44
N GLN A 32 -1.76 -12.51 -18.08
CA GLN A 32 -2.05 -11.13 -17.70
C GLN A 32 -1.37 -10.75 -16.38
N LEU A 33 -1.43 -11.59 -15.35
CA LEU A 33 -0.75 -11.34 -14.07
C LEU A 33 0.78 -11.32 -14.24
N GLN A 34 1.33 -12.21 -15.07
CA GLN A 34 2.74 -12.17 -15.44
C GLN A 34 3.13 -10.88 -16.17
N TYR A 35 2.26 -10.35 -17.03
CA TYR A 35 2.48 -9.07 -17.69
C TYR A 35 2.45 -7.91 -16.69
N MET A 36 1.50 -7.92 -15.75
CA MET A 36 1.44 -6.93 -14.67
C MET A 36 2.73 -6.92 -13.85
N GLU A 37 3.26 -8.08 -13.48
CA GLU A 37 4.52 -8.21 -12.74
C GLU A 37 5.73 -7.78 -13.56
N LYS A 38 5.95 -8.40 -14.73
CA LYS A 38 7.21 -8.29 -15.47
C LYS A 38 7.33 -7.02 -16.28
N VAL A 39 6.20 -6.40 -16.64
CA VAL A 39 6.15 -5.21 -17.49
C VAL A 39 5.66 -4.01 -16.69
N VAL A 40 4.44 -4.06 -16.14
CA VAL A 40 3.81 -2.89 -15.53
C VAL A 40 4.50 -2.48 -14.22
N VAL A 41 4.60 -3.40 -13.25
CA VAL A 41 5.28 -3.14 -11.97
C VAL A 41 6.74 -2.79 -12.22
N LYS A 42 7.44 -3.52 -13.10
CA LYS A 42 8.85 -3.24 -13.42
C LYS A 42 9.05 -1.84 -14.01
N ALA A 43 8.16 -1.38 -14.87
CA ALA A 43 8.22 -0.03 -15.44
C ALA A 43 7.97 1.04 -14.37
N LEU A 44 6.90 0.87 -13.57
CA LEU A 44 6.57 1.80 -12.49
C LEU A 44 7.68 1.86 -11.43
N TRP A 45 8.27 0.71 -11.08
CA TRP A 45 9.34 0.65 -10.08
C TRP A 45 10.56 1.47 -10.47
N ARG A 46 10.88 1.53 -11.77
CA ARG A 46 12.04 2.28 -12.29
C ARG A 46 11.75 3.77 -12.51
N HIS A 47 10.50 4.19 -12.34
CA HIS A 47 10.12 5.58 -12.54
C HIS A 47 10.71 6.46 -11.44
N GLN A 48 11.25 7.62 -11.81
CA GLN A 48 11.95 8.55 -10.90
C GLN A 48 11.10 9.01 -9.69
N PHE A 49 9.77 9.03 -9.83
CA PHE A 49 8.84 9.44 -8.78
C PHE A 49 8.15 8.27 -8.07
N ALA A 50 8.61 7.04 -8.26
CA ALA A 50 7.98 5.88 -7.64
C ALA A 50 8.35 5.68 -6.18
N TRP A 51 9.41 6.34 -5.70
CA TRP A 51 9.96 6.15 -4.36
C TRP A 51 8.94 6.31 -3.21
N PRO A 52 7.93 7.20 -3.24
CA PRO A 52 6.95 7.31 -2.16
C PRO A 52 5.99 6.11 -2.10
N PHE A 53 5.88 5.35 -3.18
CA PHE A 53 4.95 4.23 -3.32
C PHE A 53 5.62 2.88 -3.06
N TYR A 54 6.92 2.83 -2.78
CA TYR A 54 7.61 1.56 -2.60
C TYR A 54 7.21 0.79 -1.34
N GLN A 55 6.68 1.48 -0.33
CA GLN A 55 6.28 0.91 0.96
C GLN A 55 4.97 1.56 1.43
N PRO A 56 4.25 0.93 2.38
CA PRO A 56 3.11 1.56 3.04
C PRO A 56 3.46 2.93 3.62
N VAL A 57 2.49 3.84 3.63
CA VAL A 57 2.69 5.20 4.18
C VAL A 57 2.90 5.11 5.69
N ASP A 58 4.08 5.54 6.13
CA ASP A 58 4.42 5.72 7.54
C ASP A 58 3.95 7.10 8.00
N ALA A 59 2.68 7.17 8.38
CA ALA A 59 2.01 8.39 8.81
C ALA A 59 2.63 8.97 10.09
N VAL A 60 3.20 8.14 10.95
CA VAL A 60 3.87 8.57 12.19
C VAL A 60 5.15 9.32 11.87
N SER A 61 6.03 8.72 11.06
CA SER A 61 7.30 9.33 10.68
C SER A 61 7.13 10.62 9.86
N LEU A 62 6.06 10.69 9.06
CA LEU A 62 5.75 11.83 8.21
C LEU A 62 4.94 12.93 8.92
N GLY A 63 4.54 12.72 10.18
CA GLY A 63 3.74 13.69 10.93
C GLY A 63 2.34 13.90 10.34
N LEU A 64 1.71 12.84 9.84
CA LEU A 64 0.39 12.84 9.20
C LEU A 64 -0.67 12.17 10.10
N PRO A 65 -1.10 12.79 11.21
CA PRO A 65 -1.92 12.15 12.25
C PRO A 65 -3.35 11.78 11.81
N ASP A 66 -3.79 12.26 10.66
CA ASP A 66 -5.10 12.02 10.07
C ASP A 66 -5.07 11.06 8.88
N TYR A 67 -3.90 10.66 8.39
CA TYR A 67 -3.77 9.87 7.16
C TYR A 67 -4.60 8.58 7.21
N HIS A 68 -4.39 7.74 8.23
CA HIS A 68 -5.14 6.48 8.38
C HIS A 68 -6.57 6.65 8.92
N LYS A 69 -6.99 7.90 9.20
CA LYS A 69 -8.41 8.24 9.45
C LYS A 69 -9.15 8.53 8.16
N ILE A 70 -8.47 9.16 7.20
CA ILE A 70 -9.00 9.51 5.88
C ILE A 70 -8.88 8.32 4.92
N ILE A 71 -7.71 7.67 4.92
CA ILE A 71 -7.39 6.53 4.06
C ILE A 71 -7.65 5.24 4.83
N THR A 72 -8.75 4.58 4.52
CA THR A 72 -9.22 3.37 5.21
C THR A 72 -8.71 2.07 4.58
N SER A 73 -8.30 2.12 3.31
CA SER A 73 -7.77 0.97 2.56
C SER A 73 -6.37 1.28 2.03
N PRO A 74 -5.33 1.26 2.86
CA PRO A 74 -3.96 1.58 2.43
C PRO A 74 -3.46 0.58 1.39
N MET A 75 -2.72 1.07 0.40
CA MET A 75 -2.11 0.25 -0.65
C MET A 75 -0.84 0.93 -1.19
N ASP A 76 0.14 0.12 -1.58
CA ASP A 76 1.44 0.56 -2.07
C ASP A 76 2.01 -0.41 -3.11
N LEU A 77 2.98 0.06 -3.90
CA LEU A 77 3.60 -0.70 -4.99
C LEU A 77 4.41 -1.89 -4.47
N GLY A 78 5.00 -1.79 -3.27
CA GLY A 78 5.73 -2.88 -2.64
C GLY A 78 4.83 -4.06 -2.30
N THR A 79 3.65 -3.77 -1.73
CA THR A 79 2.61 -4.76 -1.47
C THR A 79 2.09 -5.39 -2.76
N ILE A 80 1.75 -4.60 -3.79
CA ILE A 80 1.28 -5.13 -5.09
C ILE A 80 2.32 -6.05 -5.72
N LYS A 81 3.60 -5.65 -5.68
CA LYS A 81 4.72 -6.46 -6.17
C LYS A 81 4.79 -7.81 -5.43
N LYS A 82 4.77 -7.80 -4.10
CA LYS A 82 4.80 -9.03 -3.28
C LYS A 82 3.58 -9.92 -3.54
N ARG A 83 2.39 -9.33 -3.69
CA ARG A 83 1.16 -10.08 -4.03
C ARG A 83 1.28 -10.79 -5.38
N LEU A 84 1.86 -10.15 -6.40
CA LEU A 84 2.15 -10.81 -7.69
C LEU A 84 3.17 -11.94 -7.55
N GLU A 85 4.27 -11.71 -6.82
CA GLU A 85 5.33 -12.72 -6.58
C GLU A 85 4.78 -13.95 -5.82
N ASN A 86 3.84 -13.73 -4.90
CA ASN A 86 3.20 -14.77 -4.11
C ASN A 86 1.98 -15.42 -4.79
N ASN A 87 1.66 -15.04 -6.03
CA ASN A 87 0.45 -15.46 -6.76
C ASN A 87 -0.86 -15.14 -6.02
N TYR A 88 -0.89 -14.11 -5.17
CA TYR A 88 -2.04 -13.74 -4.32
C TYR A 88 -3.32 -13.38 -5.11
N TYR A 89 -3.16 -12.86 -6.31
CA TYR A 89 -4.28 -12.43 -7.14
C TYR A 89 -4.89 -13.61 -7.91
N TRP A 90 -6.22 -13.65 -7.96
CA TRP A 90 -6.93 -14.60 -8.82
C TRP A 90 -7.00 -14.12 -10.27
N SER A 91 -7.11 -12.79 -10.47
CA SER A 91 -7.25 -12.16 -11.78
C SER A 91 -6.47 -10.85 -11.87
N SER A 92 -6.18 -10.42 -13.10
CA SER A 92 -5.54 -9.12 -13.38
C SER A 92 -6.39 -7.93 -12.90
N SER A 93 -7.71 -8.09 -12.86
CA SER A 93 -8.63 -7.06 -12.36
C SER A 93 -8.42 -6.77 -10.87
N GLU A 94 -8.12 -7.79 -10.06
CA GLU A 94 -7.80 -7.59 -8.63
C GLU A 94 -6.50 -6.78 -8.46
N CYS A 95 -5.48 -7.12 -9.26
CA CYS A 95 -4.22 -6.37 -9.26
C CYS A 95 -4.43 -4.92 -9.71
N LEU A 96 -5.20 -4.69 -10.77
CA LEU A 96 -5.53 -3.34 -11.25
C LEU A 96 -6.33 -2.54 -10.20
N GLN A 97 -7.22 -3.20 -9.45
CA GLN A 97 -7.95 -2.55 -8.37
C GLN A 97 -7.01 -2.04 -7.28
N ASP A 98 -5.97 -2.78 -6.91
CA ASP A 98 -4.98 -2.30 -5.95
C ASP A 98 -4.18 -1.09 -6.48
N PHE A 99 -3.82 -1.09 -7.77
CA PHE A 99 -3.22 0.09 -8.40
C PHE A 99 -4.14 1.31 -8.32
N ASN A 100 -5.43 1.14 -8.65
CA ASN A 100 -6.41 2.21 -8.58
C ASN A 100 -6.58 2.72 -7.14
N THR A 101 -6.61 1.83 -6.15
CA THR A 101 -6.67 2.18 -4.73
C THR A 101 -5.44 3.00 -4.32
N MET A 102 -4.23 2.55 -4.67
CA MET A 102 -2.97 3.27 -4.38
C MET A 102 -3.00 4.71 -4.92
N PHE A 103 -3.36 4.90 -6.19
CA PHE A 103 -3.44 6.23 -6.78
C PHE A 103 -4.59 7.07 -6.21
N THR A 104 -5.76 6.47 -6.01
CA THR A 104 -6.94 7.16 -5.46
C THR A 104 -6.67 7.68 -4.05
N ASN A 105 -6.03 6.87 -3.19
CA ASN A 105 -5.62 7.30 -1.85
C ASN A 105 -4.71 8.52 -1.88
N CYS A 106 -3.71 8.49 -2.79
CA CYS A 106 -2.81 9.61 -3.01
C CYS A 106 -3.58 10.87 -3.44
N TYR A 107 -4.51 10.75 -4.39
CA TYR A 107 -5.31 11.90 -4.83
C TYR A 107 -6.23 12.45 -3.74
N ILE A 108 -6.92 11.57 -3.00
CA ILE A 108 -7.84 11.98 -1.92
C ILE A 108 -7.07 12.75 -0.85
N TYR A 109 -6.01 12.15 -0.31
CA TYR A 109 -5.27 12.76 0.79
C TYR A 109 -4.59 14.07 0.38
N ASN A 110 -3.92 14.09 -0.78
CA ASN A 110 -3.19 15.28 -1.22
C ASN A 110 -4.12 16.39 -1.75
N LYS A 111 -5.31 16.08 -2.29
CA LYS A 111 -6.30 17.12 -2.62
C LYS A 111 -6.83 17.78 -1.37
N VAL A 112 -7.24 17.02 -0.36
CA VAL A 112 -7.74 17.59 0.91
C VAL A 112 -6.70 18.55 1.51
N ARG A 113 -5.41 18.17 1.49
CA ARG A 113 -4.33 19.03 1.95
C ARG A 113 -4.16 20.30 1.10
N SER A 114 -4.31 20.19 -0.22
CA SER A 114 -4.13 21.32 -1.14
C SER A 114 -5.27 22.36 -1.09
N PHE A 115 -6.44 22.00 -0.56
CA PHE A 115 -7.55 22.93 -0.33
C PHE A 115 -7.46 23.71 0.99
N LEU A 116 -6.45 23.45 1.82
CA LEU A 116 -6.24 24.10 3.13
C LEU A 116 -5.10 25.14 3.11
N VAL A 117 -4.69 25.61 1.93
CA VAL A 117 -3.79 26.75 1.73
C VAL A 117 -4.48 27.85 0.94
#